data_AF-A0A7S2PH01-F1
#
_entry.id   AF-A0A7S2PH01-F1
#
_cell.length_a   1.000
_cell.length_b   1.000
_cell.length_c   1.000
_cell.angle_alpha   90.00
_cell.angle_beta   90.00
_cell.angle_gamma   90.00
#
_symmetry.space_group_name_H-M   'P 1'
#
loop_
_entity.id
_entity.type
_entity.pdbx_description
1 polymer ?
#
loop_
_entity_poly.entity_id
_entity_poly.type
_entity_poly.pdbx_seq_one_letter_code
_entity_poly.pdbx_strand_id
1 'polypeptide(L)'
;RSLWLPPRGAQTFLLAGGTDRKVRHWSLDPVHHTPEAYVVTPPDPLSHMDRAGCRTTYTSNHLGDVFVVQEQTVQPRADSPPRGAAAEAQEGRPSGPNPNHRDAILDLCTISLQSDVLVTAGRDGLVKLWR
;
A
#
# COMPACT_ATOMS: atom_id res chain seq x y z
N ARG A 1 -8.61 10.74 6.10
CA ARG A 1 -7.65 9.75 6.65
C ARG A 1 -8.51 8.63 7.16
N SER A 2 -8.38 7.45 6.60
CA SER A 2 -9.15 6.29 7.01
C SER A 2 -8.26 5.35 7.81
N LEU A 3 -8.81 4.78 8.86
CA LEU A 3 -8.10 3.86 9.74
C LEU A 3 -9.05 2.72 10.09
N TRP A 4 -8.57 1.49 9.91
CA TRP A 4 -9.30 0.31 10.35
C TRP A 4 -8.41 -0.54 11.25
N LEU A 5 -8.99 -0.93 12.38
CA LEU A 5 -8.39 -1.80 13.37
C LEU A 5 -9.34 -2.98 13.61
N PRO A 6 -8.83 -4.22 13.68
CA PRO A 6 -9.64 -5.37 14.03
C PRO A 6 -10.18 -5.25 15.47
N PRO A 7 -11.27 -5.96 15.83
CA PRO A 7 -11.78 -5.98 17.20
C PRO A 7 -10.72 -6.33 18.25
N ARG A 8 -10.86 -5.76 19.46
CA ARG A 8 -9.93 -5.99 20.58
C ARG A 8 -9.79 -7.50 20.87
N GLY A 9 -8.56 -7.98 20.98
CA GLY A 9 -8.23 -9.40 21.20
C GLY A 9 -7.72 -10.15 19.95
N ALA A 10 -7.91 -9.60 18.74
CA ALA A 10 -7.39 -10.14 17.48
C ALA A 10 -6.44 -9.16 16.77
N GLN A 11 -5.82 -8.26 17.52
CA GLN A 11 -5.02 -7.14 17.01
C GLN A 11 -3.65 -7.60 16.53
N THR A 12 -3.61 -8.25 15.38
CA THR A 12 -2.36 -8.65 14.73
C THR A 12 -1.92 -7.65 13.66
N PHE A 13 -2.79 -6.72 13.25
CA PHE A 13 -2.46 -5.72 12.24
C PHE A 13 -3.32 -4.45 12.27
N LEU A 14 -2.85 -3.44 11.53
CA LEU A 14 -3.51 -2.18 11.26
C LEU A 14 -3.57 -1.93 9.75
N LEU A 15 -4.70 -1.39 9.26
CA LEU A 15 -4.83 -0.87 7.90
C LEU A 15 -5.11 0.63 7.90
N ALA A 16 -4.45 1.37 7.02
CA ALA A 16 -4.80 2.78 6.79
C ALA A 16 -4.74 3.17 5.32
N GLY A 17 -5.56 4.16 4.98
CA GLY A 17 -5.64 4.77 3.67
C GLY A 17 -5.67 6.29 3.77
N GLY A 18 -5.36 6.95 2.66
CA GLY A 18 -5.25 8.40 2.65
C GLY A 18 -5.30 9.03 1.27
N THR A 19 -4.75 10.24 1.20
CA THR A 19 -4.76 11.10 0.00
C THR A 19 -3.84 10.61 -1.12
N ASP A 20 -2.90 9.73 -0.80
CA ASP A 20 -2.01 9.10 -1.78
C ASP A 20 -2.61 7.85 -2.44
N ARG A 21 -3.89 7.55 -2.17
CA ARG A 21 -4.68 6.50 -2.82
C ARG A 21 -4.19 5.08 -2.50
N LYS A 22 -3.25 4.94 -1.55
CA LYS A 22 -2.66 3.68 -1.13
C LYS A 22 -3.31 3.17 0.16
N VAL A 23 -3.46 1.85 0.25
CA VAL A 23 -3.73 1.16 1.52
C VAL A 23 -2.43 0.57 2.03
N ARG A 24 -2.15 0.75 3.32
CA ARG A 24 -0.96 0.25 3.99
C ARG A 24 -1.35 -0.73 5.08
N HIS A 25 -0.52 -1.76 5.24
CA HIS A 25 -0.63 -2.77 6.29
C HIS A 25 0.57 -2.65 7.23
N TRP A 26 0.30 -2.68 8.53
CA TRP A 26 1.31 -2.82 9.57
C TRP A 26 0.97 -4.01 10.46
N SER A 27 1.94 -4.86 10.73
CA SER A 27 1.81 -5.82 11.82
C SER A 27 1.83 -5.10 13.16
N LEU A 28 0.95 -5.52 14.05
CA LEU A 28 0.95 -5.17 15.47
C LEU A 28 1.29 -6.39 16.34
N ASP A 29 1.57 -7.55 15.74
CA ASP A 29 1.89 -8.78 16.47
C ASP A 29 3.37 -8.79 16.88
N PRO A 30 3.68 -8.60 18.18
CA PRO A 30 5.07 -8.55 18.63
C PRO A 30 5.69 -9.95 18.75
N VAL A 31 4.90 -11.02 18.75
CA VAL A 31 5.34 -12.39 18.99
C VAL A 31 5.68 -13.10 17.69
N HIS A 32 4.81 -12.97 16.68
CA HIS A 32 4.95 -13.73 15.44
C HIS A 32 5.74 -13.00 14.34
N HIS A 33 6.21 -11.76 14.60
CA HIS A 33 7.00 -10.94 13.67
C HIS A 33 6.59 -11.15 12.20
N THR A 34 5.32 -10.87 11.90
CA THR A 34 4.81 -10.86 10.53
C THR A 34 5.53 -9.79 9.68
N PRO A 35 5.49 -9.90 8.34
CA PRO A 35 6.37 -9.13 7.45
C PRO A 35 6.36 -7.63 7.69
N GLU A 36 7.48 -6.98 7.35
CA GLU A 36 7.63 -5.53 7.33
C GLU A 36 6.41 -4.86 6.70
N ALA A 37 6.03 -3.69 7.22
CA ALA A 37 4.89 -2.95 6.71
C ALA A 37 4.96 -2.76 5.19
N TYR A 38 3.82 -2.82 4.52
CA TYR A 38 3.77 -2.82 3.06
C TYR A 38 2.51 -2.15 2.52
N VAL A 39 2.56 -1.76 1.25
CA VAL A 39 1.42 -1.21 0.50
C VAL A 39 0.61 -2.38 -0.06
N VAL A 40 -0.68 -2.43 0.27
CA VAL A 40 -1.63 -3.47 -0.15
C VAL A 40 -2.16 -3.20 -1.56
N THR A 41 -2.34 -1.93 -1.92
CA THR A 41 -2.80 -1.53 -3.25
C THR A 41 -1.71 -1.74 -4.31
N PRO A 42 -2.06 -2.13 -5.54
CA PRO A 42 -1.09 -2.28 -6.62
C PRO A 42 -0.44 -0.94 -7.00
N PRO A 43 0.73 -0.96 -7.68
CA PRO A 43 1.34 0.24 -8.21
C PRO A 43 0.36 1.07 -9.02
N ASP A 44 0.36 2.38 -8.81
CA ASP A 44 -0.55 3.30 -9.47
C ASP A 44 0.13 3.98 -10.67
N PRO A 45 -0.35 3.74 -11.91
CA PRO A 45 0.17 4.43 -13.09
C PRO A 45 0.05 5.96 -13.01
N LEU A 46 -0.85 6.48 -12.18
CA LEU A 46 -1.03 7.91 -11.96
C LEU A 46 -0.11 8.46 -10.85
N SER A 47 0.63 7.60 -10.15
CA SER A 47 1.59 7.99 -9.11
C SER A 47 2.95 8.30 -9.74
N HIS A 48 3.45 9.52 -9.56
CA HIS A 48 4.79 9.89 -10.03
C HIS A 48 5.89 9.05 -9.36
N MET A 49 5.69 8.66 -8.09
CA MET A 49 6.64 7.82 -7.35
C MET A 49 6.71 6.40 -7.93
N ASP A 50 5.56 5.80 -8.23
CA ASP A 50 5.51 4.44 -8.77
C ASP A 50 6.06 4.42 -10.21
N ARG A 51 5.78 5.46 -11.01
CA ARG A 51 6.38 5.65 -12.35
C ARG A 51 7.89 5.86 -12.33
N ALA A 52 8.42 6.51 -11.28
CA ALA A 52 9.84 6.69 -11.09
C ALA A 52 10.54 5.41 -10.60
N GLY A 53 9.79 4.31 -10.38
CA GLY A 53 10.33 3.08 -9.81
C GLY A 53 10.75 3.23 -8.36
N CYS A 54 10.34 4.30 -7.67
CA CYS A 54 10.63 4.49 -6.26
C CYS A 54 9.97 3.38 -5.46
N ARG A 55 10.74 2.73 -4.59
CA ARG A 55 10.21 1.73 -3.66
C ARG A 55 9.87 2.39 -2.35
N THR A 56 8.68 2.09 -1.85
CA THR A 56 8.26 2.48 -0.51
C THR A 56 8.73 1.43 0.50
N THR A 57 9.43 1.87 1.55
CA THR A 57 9.80 1.07 2.71
C THR A 57 9.28 1.77 3.97
N TYR A 58 9.31 1.08 5.11
CA TYR A 58 8.84 1.65 6.37
C TYR A 58 9.85 1.35 7.47
N THR A 59 10.11 2.35 8.30
CA THR A 59 10.86 2.20 9.54
C THR A 59 9.94 2.44 10.72
N SER A 60 10.13 1.68 11.79
CA SER A 60 9.35 1.84 13.02
C SER A 60 10.25 2.12 14.22
N ASN A 61 9.72 2.87 15.19
CA ASN A 61 10.39 3.15 16.45
C ASN A 61 9.37 3.38 17.58
N HIS A 62 9.74 3.08 18.81
CA HIS A 62 8.98 3.41 20.01
C HIS A 62 9.51 4.71 20.64
N LEU A 63 8.62 5.68 20.84
CA LEU A 63 8.91 6.92 21.57
C LEU A 63 8.03 6.98 22.82
N GLY A 64 8.51 6.40 23.91
CA GLY A 64 7.70 6.16 25.10
C GLY A 64 6.54 5.22 24.77
N ASP A 65 5.31 5.64 25.07
CA ASP A 65 4.09 4.87 24.80
C ASP A 65 3.57 5.02 23.36
N VAL A 66 4.31 5.72 22.49
CA VAL A 66 3.91 5.96 21.10
C VAL A 66 4.71 5.07 20.16
N PHE A 67 4.02 4.21 19.40
CA PHE A 67 4.60 3.48 18.28
C PHE A 67 4.53 4.34 17.02
N VAL A 68 5.68 4.71 16.48
CA VAL A 68 5.80 5.55 15.29
C VAL A 68 6.22 4.69 14.12
N VAL A 69 5.46 4.76 13.03
CA VAL A 69 5.87 4.20 11.74
C VAL A 69 6.02 5.31 10.73
N GLN A 70 7.18 5.35 10.08
CA GLN A 70 7.53 6.33 9.07
C GLN A 70 7.73 5.67 7.72
N GLU A 71 7.08 6.22 6.71
CA GLU A 71 7.32 5.88 5.32
C GLU A 71 8.67 6.45 4.85
N GLN A 72 9.45 5.61 4.18
CA GLN A 72 10.67 5.98 3.51
C GLN A 72 10.51 5.73 2.01
N THR A 73 10.91 6.72 1.21
CA THR A 73 10.97 6.56 -0.25
C THR A 73 12.41 6.26 -0.63
N VAL A 74 12.64 5.06 -1.13
CA VAL A 74 13.94 4.66 -1.68
C VAL A 74 13.86 4.85 -3.19
N GLN A 75 14.53 5.89 -3.67
CA GLN A 75 14.68 6.11 -5.10
C GLN A 75 15.70 5.10 -5.65
N PRO A 76 15.43 4.42 -6.77
CA PRO A 76 16.43 3.59 -7.41
C PRO A 76 17.66 4.46 -7.70
N ARG A 77 18.84 4.01 -7.25
CA ARG A 77 20.09 4.68 -7.60
C ARG A 77 20.20 4.70 -9.12
N ALA A 78 20.52 5.86 -9.68
CA ALA A 78 20.92 5.98 -11.07
C ALA A 78 22.30 5.35 -11.23
N ASP A 79 22.39 4.02 -11.19
CA ASP A 79 23.55 3.32 -11.69
C ASP A 79 23.55 3.52 -13.21
N SER A 80 24.56 4.23 -13.69
CA SER A 80 24.85 4.44 -15.11
C SER A 80 24.60 3.15 -15.89
N PRO A 81 23.88 3.16 -17.03
CA PRO A 81 23.53 1.91 -17.70
C PRO A 81 24.80 1.21 -18.22
N PRO A 82 24.93 -0.12 -18.09
CA PRO A 82 25.86 -0.85 -18.94
C PRO A 82 25.41 -0.64 -20.39
N ARG A 83 26.33 -0.13 -21.19
CA ARG A 83 26.15 0.12 -22.61
C ARG A 83 25.89 -1.23 -23.30
N GLY A 84 24.64 -1.53 -23.63
CA GLY A 84 24.27 -2.69 -24.45
C GLY A 84 23.37 -3.71 -23.75
N ALA A 85 22.11 -3.36 -23.53
CA ALA A 85 21.03 -4.34 -23.57
C ALA A 85 19.80 -3.57 -24.05
N ALA A 86 19.44 -3.78 -25.32
CA ALA A 86 18.17 -3.34 -25.84
C ALA A 86 17.08 -3.97 -24.97
N ALA A 87 16.44 -3.15 -24.13
CA ALA A 87 15.25 -3.56 -23.43
C ALA A 87 14.20 -3.85 -24.51
N GLU A 88 13.84 -5.13 -24.65
CA GLU A 88 12.56 -5.49 -25.25
C GLU A 88 11.48 -4.78 -24.44
N ALA A 89 11.03 -3.66 -24.97
CA ALA A 89 9.81 -3.03 -24.50
C ALA A 89 8.72 -4.09 -24.66
N GLN A 90 8.22 -4.62 -23.55
CA GLN A 90 6.97 -5.36 -23.54
C GLN A 90 5.86 -4.41 -23.97
N GLU A 91 5.69 -4.33 -25.28
CA GLU A 91 4.67 -3.59 -25.97
C GLU A 91 3.33 -4.31 -25.74
N GLY A 92 2.38 -3.58 -25.16
CA GLY A 92 0.95 -3.76 -25.45
C GLY A 92 0.27 -5.00 -24.87
N ARG A 93 0.05 -5.03 -23.56
CA ARG A 93 -1.29 -5.40 -23.07
C ARG A 93 -2.08 -4.11 -22.86
N PRO A 94 -3.31 -3.96 -23.39
CA PRO A 94 -4.14 -2.83 -23.00
C PRO A 94 -4.24 -2.87 -21.47
N SER A 95 -3.74 -1.82 -20.82
CA SER A 95 -3.81 -1.73 -19.36
C SER A 95 -5.28 -1.84 -19.01
N GLY A 96 -5.65 -2.93 -18.34
CA GLY A 96 -6.98 -3.05 -17.77
C GLY A 96 -7.29 -1.81 -16.91
N PRO A 97 -8.57 -1.58 -16.58
CA PRO A 97 -8.94 -0.42 -15.77
C PRO A 97 -8.07 -0.36 -14.50
N ASN A 98 -7.46 0.81 -14.23
CA ASN A 98 -6.63 1.02 -13.04
C ASN A 98 -7.47 0.69 -11.78
N PRO A 99 -7.10 -0.35 -11.02
CA PRO A 99 -7.87 -0.78 -9.86
C PRO A 99 -7.72 0.18 -8.67
N ASN A 100 -6.78 1.13 -8.69
CA ASN A 100 -6.57 2.08 -7.60
C ASN A 100 -7.68 3.15 -7.54
N HIS A 101 -7.94 3.68 -6.34
CA HIS A 101 -8.77 4.87 -6.21
C HIS A 101 -8.13 6.03 -6.98
N ARG A 102 -8.95 6.93 -7.53
CA ARG A 102 -8.47 8.11 -8.27
C ARG A 102 -8.25 9.33 -7.37
N ASP A 103 -8.80 9.28 -6.17
CA ASP A 103 -8.73 10.31 -5.13
C ASP A 103 -8.62 9.64 -3.75
N ALA A 104 -8.59 10.44 -2.68
CA ALA A 104 -8.35 10.01 -1.32
C ALA A 104 -9.27 8.88 -0.87
N ILE A 105 -8.70 7.88 -0.20
CA ILE A 105 -9.46 6.88 0.53
C ILE A 105 -10.00 7.55 1.81
N LEU A 106 -11.32 7.49 1.97
CA LEU A 106 -12.05 8.14 3.04
C LEU A 106 -12.47 7.18 4.14
N ASP A 107 -12.75 5.93 3.79
CA ASP A 107 -13.13 4.89 4.74
C ASP A 107 -12.63 3.51 4.31
N LEU A 108 -12.47 2.61 5.29
CA LEU A 108 -12.13 1.20 5.03
C LEU A 108 -12.59 0.29 6.15
N CYS A 109 -12.94 -0.94 5.77
CA CYS A 109 -13.24 -2.02 6.68
C CYS A 109 -12.85 -3.36 6.09
N THR A 110 -12.82 -4.41 6.91
CA THR A 110 -12.83 -5.78 6.38
C THR A 110 -14.18 -6.41 6.64
N ILE A 111 -14.59 -7.27 5.73
CA ILE A 111 -15.76 -8.13 5.90
C ILE A 111 -15.27 -9.57 5.88
N SER A 112 -15.68 -10.34 6.89
CA SER A 112 -15.38 -11.77 6.94
C SER A 112 -16.54 -12.53 6.31
N LEU A 113 -16.28 -13.15 5.16
CA LEU A 113 -17.20 -14.02 4.44
C LEU A 113 -16.64 -15.45 4.43
N GLN A 114 -16.60 -16.11 3.27
CA GLN A 114 -15.84 -17.35 3.09
C GLN A 114 -14.33 -17.09 3.02
N SER A 115 -13.95 -15.88 2.62
CA SER A 115 -12.60 -15.31 2.67
C SER A 115 -12.71 -13.88 3.19
N ASP A 116 -11.70 -13.40 3.91
CA ASP A 116 -11.67 -12.00 4.32
C ASP A 116 -11.52 -11.09 3.10
N VAL A 117 -12.35 -10.07 3.03
CA VAL A 117 -12.35 -9.08 1.95
C VAL A 117 -12.12 -7.70 2.56
N LEU A 118 -11.14 -6.97 2.05
CA LEU A 118 -10.96 -5.56 2.38
C LEU A 118 -11.93 -4.73 1.53
N VAL A 119 -12.60 -3.77 2.15
CA VAL A 119 -13.46 -2.79 1.51
C VAL A 119 -12.87 -1.41 1.69
N THR A 120 -12.77 -0.62 0.61
CA THR A 120 -12.31 0.77 0.65
C THR A 120 -13.34 1.68 -0.02
N ALA A 121 -13.60 2.84 0.55
CA ALA A 121 -14.46 3.88 -0.03
C ALA A 121 -13.65 5.16 -0.26
N GLY A 122 -13.75 5.74 -1.45
CA GLY A 122 -12.94 6.89 -1.86
C GLY A 122 -13.76 8.13 -2.21
N ARG A 123 -13.07 9.29 -2.22
CA ARG A 123 -13.63 10.57 -2.71
C ARG A 123 -13.93 10.54 -4.21
N ASP A 124 -13.35 9.59 -4.94
CA ASP A 124 -13.67 9.30 -6.32
C ASP A 124 -15.08 8.72 -6.53
N GLY A 125 -15.86 8.56 -5.45
CA GLY A 125 -17.24 8.07 -5.49
C GLY A 125 -17.35 6.57 -5.64
N LEU A 126 -16.24 5.83 -5.51
CA LEU A 126 -16.20 4.38 -5.66
C LEU A 126 -16.06 3.66 -4.32
N VAL A 127 -16.67 2.48 -4.25
CA VAL A 127 -16.41 1.46 -3.23
C VAL A 127 -15.73 0.28 -3.91
N LYS A 128 -14.61 -0.20 -3.37
CA LYS A 128 -13.80 -1.28 -3.94
C LYS A 128 -13.63 -2.42 -2.95
N LEU A 129 -13.68 -3.64 -3.47
CA LEU A 129 -13.52 -4.88 -2.72
C LEU A 129 -12.24 -5.58 -3.17
N TRP A 130 -11.38 -5.90 -2.21
CA TRP A 130 -10.06 -6.50 -2.42
C TRP A 130 -10.02 -7.88 -1.77
N ARG A 131 -9.54 -8.88 -2.52
CA ARG A 131 -9.36 -10.27 -2.09
C ARG A 131 -7.88 -10.57 -1.95
#